data_AF-U5DJA6-F1
#
_entry.id   AF-U5DJA6-F1
#
_cell.length_a   1.000
_cell.length_b   1.000
_cell.length_c   1.000
_cell.angle_alpha   90.00
_cell.angle_beta   90.00
_cell.angle_gamma   90.00
#
_symmetry.space_group_name_H-M   'P 1'
#
loop_
_entity.id
_entity.type
_entity.pdbx_description
1 polymer ?
#
loop_
_entity_poly.entity_id
_entity_poly.type
_entity_poly.pdbx_seq_one_letter_code
_entity_poly.pdbx_strand_id
1 'polypeptide(L)'
;MTRWLDMLRAQYNWLLAERFDWWEMNRCPVNACPLICSLAPPKDNPDYYTQKASLVPLKKERPWYKELHSQVLQEVTKQVKQ
;
A
#
# COMPACT_ATOMS: atom_id res chain seq x y z
N MET A 1 11.97 -21.51 -4.18
CA MET A 1 11.38 -20.62 -5.20
C MET A 1 10.09 -19.94 -4.74
N THR A 2 9.28 -20.57 -3.87
CA THR A 2 8.00 -20.05 -3.36
C THR A 2 8.13 -18.83 -2.42
N ARG A 3 9.08 -18.87 -1.47
CA ARG A 3 9.23 -17.82 -0.43
C ARG A 3 9.28 -16.40 -0.97
N TRP A 4 10.08 -16.13 -2.01
CA TRP A 4 10.21 -14.77 -2.55
C TRP A 4 8.96 -14.31 -3.29
N LEU A 5 8.29 -15.20 -4.02
CA LEU A 5 7.02 -14.89 -4.66
C LEU A 5 5.94 -14.56 -3.63
N ASP A 6 5.89 -15.30 -2.52
CA ASP A 6 4.93 -15.04 -1.45
C ASP A 6 5.18 -13.70 -0.75
N MET A 7 6.45 -13.32 -0.57
CA MET A 7 6.81 -11.99 -0.08
C MET A 7 6.40 -10.87 -1.02
N LEU A 8 6.56 -11.05 -2.33
CA LEU A 8 6.14 -10.07 -3.34
C LEU A 8 4.61 -9.95 -3.40
N ARG A 9 3.89 -11.07 -3.31
CA ARG A 9 2.42 -11.09 -3.21
C ARG A 9 1.92 -10.38 -1.95
N ALA A 10 2.55 -10.64 -0.81
CA ALA A 10 2.21 -9.96 0.44
C ALA A 10 2.45 -8.45 0.34
N GLN A 11 3.56 -8.03 -0.29
CA GLN A 11 3.84 -6.61 -0.53
C GLN A 11 2.80 -5.98 -1.46
N TYR A 12 2.45 -6.66 -2.56
CA TYR A 12 1.42 -6.20 -3.49
C TYR A 12 0.06 -6.01 -2.79
N ASN A 13 -0.39 -7.01 -2.02
CA ASN A 13 -1.65 -6.95 -1.29
C ASN A 13 -1.66 -5.82 -0.26
N TRP A 14 -0.54 -5.56 0.42
CA TRP A 14 -0.43 -4.47 1.37
C TRP A 14 -0.56 -3.09 0.70
N LEU A 15 0.13 -2.89 -0.43
CA LEU A 15 0.03 -1.65 -1.21
C LEU A 15 -1.37 -1.46 -1.83
N LEU A 16 -2.03 -2.54 -2.22
CA LEU A 16 -3.39 -2.50 -2.72
C LEU A 16 -4.40 -2.17 -1.61
N ALA A 17 -4.24 -2.78 -0.43
CA ALA A 17 -5.07 -2.49 0.73
C ALA A 17 -5.00 -1.01 1.13
N GLU A 18 -3.82 -0.41 1.14
CA GLU A 18 -3.66 1.02 1.44
C GLU A 18 -4.51 1.92 0.52
N ARG A 19 -4.66 1.55 -0.75
CA ARG A 19 -5.50 2.29 -1.71
C ARG A 19 -6.98 2.11 -1.44
N PHE A 20 -7.41 0.90 -1.11
CA PHE A 20 -8.79 0.65 -0.72
C PHE A 20 -9.14 1.37 0.58
N ASP A 21 -8.25 1.35 1.56
CA ASP A 21 -8.42 2.09 2.80
C ASP A 21 -8.52 3.59 2.53
N TRP A 22 -7.64 4.14 1.69
CA TRP A 22 -7.75 5.54 1.28
C TRP A 22 -9.11 5.84 0.65
N TRP A 23 -9.57 5.01 -0.30
CA TRP A 23 -10.85 5.19 -0.97
C TRP A 23 -12.02 5.14 0.02
N GLU A 24 -12.06 4.14 0.88
CA GLU A 24 -13.12 3.93 1.86
C GLU A 24 -13.15 5.01 2.94
N MET A 25 -11.99 5.54 3.35
CA MET A 25 -11.92 6.63 4.33
C MET A 25 -12.23 8.01 3.76
N ASN A 26 -12.04 8.21 2.45
CA ASN A 26 -12.27 9.51 1.79
C ASN A 26 -13.64 9.61 1.08
N ARG A 27 -14.31 8.49 0.81
CA ARG A 27 -15.64 8.51 0.18
C ARG A 27 -16.72 8.97 1.15
N CYS A 28 -17.68 9.75 0.64
CA CYS A 28 -18.93 10.05 1.31
C CYS A 28 -20.09 9.77 0.36
N PRO A 29 -21.12 8.99 0.73
CA PRO A 29 -22.30 8.79 -0.11
C PRO A 29 -23.02 10.12 -0.34
N VAL A 30 -23.42 10.39 -1.58
CA VAL A 30 -24.14 11.64 -1.93
C VAL A 30 -25.50 11.73 -1.22
N ASN A 31 -26.14 10.58 -0.98
CA ASN A 31 -27.51 10.49 -0.47
C ASN A 31 -27.59 10.06 1.01
N ALA A 32 -26.46 9.90 1.70
CA ALA A 32 -26.44 9.49 3.10
C ALA A 32 -25.12 9.88 3.77
N CYS A 33 -25.18 10.42 4.99
CA CYS A 33 -23.99 10.58 5.82
C CYS A 33 -23.82 9.34 6.71
N PRO A 34 -22.70 8.60 6.64
CA PRO A 34 -22.46 7.48 7.54
C PRO A 34 -22.34 7.98 8.98
N LEU A 35 -23.11 7.38 9.89
CA LEU A 35 -23.04 7.68 11.35
C LEU A 35 -21.68 7.30 11.96
N ILE A 36 -20.93 6.44 11.28
CA ILE A 36 -19.53 6.15 11.55
C ILE A 36 -18.71 6.97 10.55
N CYS A 37 -18.32 8.18 10.93
CA CYS A 37 -17.40 9.00 10.15
C CYS A 37 -15.98 8.87 10.71
N SER A 38 -14.98 8.96 9.83
CA SER A 38 -13.59 9.12 10.28
C SER A 38 -13.46 10.49 10.94
N LEU A 39 -13.12 10.52 12.23
CA LEU A 39 -12.73 11.76 12.93
C LEU A 39 -11.33 12.25 12.52
N ALA A 40 -10.52 11.36 11.94
CA ALA A 40 -9.19 11.70 11.45
C ALA A 40 -9.28 12.50 10.15
N PRO A 41 -8.34 13.44 9.91
CA PRO A 41 -8.28 14.18 8.66
C PRO A 41 -8.15 13.21 7.47
N PRO A 42 -8.74 13.54 6.31
CA PRO A 42 -8.63 12.72 5.11
C PRO A 42 -7.16 12.48 4.76
N LYS A 43 -6.79 11.21 4.54
CA LYS A 43 -5.42 10.85 4.14
C LYS A 43 -5.18 11.26 2.69
N ASP A 44 -3.95 11.67 2.36
CA ASP A 44 -3.54 11.92 0.98
C ASP A 44 -3.63 10.64 0.13
N ASN A 45 -3.94 10.82 -1.17
CA ASN A 45 -4.06 9.71 -2.12
C ASN A 45 -2.70 8.98 -2.25
N PRO A 46 -2.65 7.66 -1.96
CA PRO A 46 -1.45 6.87 -2.15
C PRO A 46 -1.07 6.76 -3.64
N ASP A 47 -0.11 7.60 -4.05
CA ASP A 47 0.48 7.57 -5.38
C ASP A 47 1.67 6.59 -5.48
N TYR A 48 2.32 6.59 -6.64
CA TYR A 48 3.49 5.72 -6.86
C TYR A 48 4.69 6.14 -5.99
N TYR A 49 4.90 7.43 -5.77
CA TYR A 49 6.06 7.95 -5.05
C TYR A 49 5.94 7.70 -3.55
N THR A 50 4.76 7.90 -2.97
CA THR A 50 4.48 7.61 -1.55
C THR A 50 4.62 6.11 -1.29
N GLN A 51 4.05 5.27 -2.16
CA GLN A 51 4.18 3.82 -2.06
C GLN A 51 5.62 3.34 -2.26
N LYS A 52 6.38 3.95 -3.18
CA LYS A 52 7.81 3.64 -3.34
C LYS A 52 8.63 4.04 -2.12
N ALA A 53 8.31 5.16 -1.47
CA ALA A 53 9.00 5.62 -0.26
C ALA A 53 8.82 4.63 0.91
N SER A 54 7.68 3.92 0.97
CA SER A 54 7.41 2.89 1.99
C SER A 54 8.35 1.67 1.95
N LEU A 55 9.11 1.48 0.86
CA LEU A 55 10.09 0.38 0.77
C LEU A 55 11.27 0.56 1.75
N VAL A 56 11.60 1.79 2.13
CA VAL A 56 12.66 2.08 3.11
C VAL A 56 12.26 1.60 4.51
N PRO A 57 11.12 2.02 5.09
CA PRO A 57 10.66 1.49 6.38
C PRO A 57 10.36 -0.01 6.30
N LEU A 58 9.82 -0.53 5.20
CA LEU A 58 9.61 -1.97 5.00
C LEU A 58 10.89 -2.78 5.26
N LYS A 59 12.03 -2.35 4.69
CA LYS A 59 13.31 -3.03 4.88
C LYS A 59 13.89 -2.88 6.29
N LYS A 60 13.46 -1.87 7.06
CA LYS A 60 13.83 -1.69 8.46
C LYS A 60 13.01 -2.64 9.35
N GLU A 61 11.70 -2.66 9.16
CA GLU A 61 10.75 -3.46 9.96
C GLU A 61 10.80 -4.95 9.63
N ARG A 62 11.07 -5.29 8.36
CA ARG A 62 11.11 -6.66 7.84
C ARG A 62 12.46 -6.93 7.18
N PRO A 63 13.52 -7.20 7.97
CA PRO A 63 14.88 -7.33 7.44
C PRO A 63 15.06 -8.39 6.35
N TRP A 64 14.21 -9.42 6.32
CA TRP A 64 14.24 -10.46 5.27
C TRP A 64 13.91 -9.91 3.87
N TYR A 65 13.31 -8.72 3.75
CA TYR A 65 13.16 -8.02 2.46
C TYR A 65 14.48 -7.46 1.92
N LYS A 66 15.57 -7.44 2.72
CA LYS A 66 16.90 -7.07 2.24
C LYS A 66 17.51 -8.14 1.33
N GLU A 67 17.05 -9.39 1.44
CA GLU A 67 17.47 -10.49 0.56
C GLU A 67 16.96 -10.29 -0.88
N LEU A 68 15.84 -9.57 -1.07
CA LEU A 68 15.32 -9.27 -2.41
C LEU A 68 16.04 -8.08 -3.04
N HIS A 69 16.33 -8.26 -4.33
CA HIS A 69 16.86 -7.19 -5.16
C HIS A 69 15.91 -5.98 -5.16
N SER A 70 16.46 -4.79 -4.91
CA SER A 70 15.69 -3.56 -4.77
C SER A 70 14.84 -3.23 -6.01
N GLN A 71 15.33 -3.56 -7.20
CA GLN A 71 14.59 -3.35 -8.44
C GLN A 71 13.29 -4.16 -8.47
N VAL A 72 13.29 -5.40 -7.98
CA VAL A 72 12.10 -6.27 -8.02
C VAL A 72 10.99 -5.70 -7.12
N LEU A 73 11.36 -5.19 -5.95
CA LEU A 73 10.41 -4.50 -5.06
C LEU A 73 9.85 -3.21 -5.67
N GLN A 74 10.66 -2.50 -6.45
CA GLN A 74 10.21 -1.31 -7.17
C GLN A 74 9.30 -1.63 -8.37
N GLU A 75 9.46 -2.79 -9.01
CA GLU A 75 8.53 -3.20 -10.07
C GLU A 75 7.14 -3.55 -9.49
N VAL A 76 7.07 -4.15 -8.30
CA VAL A 76 5.78 -4.44 -7.64
C VAL A 76 4.98 -3.16 -7.38
N THR A 77 5.62 -2.07 -6.94
CA THR A 77 4.91 -0.81 -6.69
C THR A 77 4.34 -0.19 -7.97
N LYS A 78 4.94 -0.47 -9.14
CA LYS A 78 4.39 -0.03 -10.43
C LYS A 78 3.15 -0.83 -10.82
N GLN A 79 3.13 -2.14 -10.56
CA GLN A 79 2.00 -3.01 -10.92
C GLN A 79 0.70 -2.70 -10.16
N VAL A 80 0.78 -2.00 -9.03
CA VAL A 80 -0.41 -1.59 -8.25
C VAL A 80 -1.12 -0.39 -8.91
N LYS A 81 -0.41 0.44 -9.69
CA LYS A 81 -1.04 1.44 -10.58
C LYS A 81 -1.51 0.71 -11.84
N GLN A 82 -2.79 0.31 -11.90
CA GLN A 82 -3.46 0.15 -13.19
C GLN A 82 -3.66 1.53 -13.84
#